data_AF-A0A0G0MXC9-F1
#
_entry.id   AF-A0A0G0MXC9-F1
#
_cell.length_a   1.000
_cell.length_b   1.000
_cell.length_c   1.000
_cell.angle_alpha   90.00
_cell.angle_beta   90.00
_cell.angle_gamma   90.00
#
_symmetry.space_group_name_H-M   'P 1'
#
loop_
_entity.id
_entity.type
_entity.pdbx_description
1 polymer ?
#
loop_
_entity_poly.entity_id
_entity_poly.type
_entity_poly.pdbx_seq_one_letter_code
_entity_poly.pdbx_strand_id
1 'polypeptide(L)'
;MGAAGKEVYATLLTIILNLSQKSHAVAKNLWYTNSMIKKKLLKYTVIYTEEPEEGFTVTVPSLPGCVTYGKNLKEAEKMAKEAIELYLESLKAHEETIPEGNKSFIGSVDLEFPYANA
;
A
#
# COMPACT_ATOMS: atom_id res chain seq x y z
N MET A 1 59.42 12.52 -22.99
CA MET A 1 58.26 12.98 -23.79
C MET A 1 57.00 12.59 -23.05
N GLY A 2 56.11 13.46 -22.57
CA GLY A 2 55.98 14.91 -22.55
C GLY A 2 54.60 15.17 -21.93
N ALA A 3 54.54 15.95 -20.84
CA ALA A 3 53.33 16.19 -20.06
C ALA A 3 52.21 16.93 -20.82
N ALA A 4 52.46 17.37 -22.05
CA ALA A 4 51.52 18.10 -22.90
C ALA A 4 50.36 17.25 -23.47
N GLY A 5 50.47 15.92 -23.51
CA GLY A 5 49.42 15.08 -24.10
C GLY A 5 48.20 14.83 -23.20
N LYS A 6 48.33 15.05 -21.89
CA LYS A 6 47.30 14.71 -20.89
C LYS A 6 46.32 15.85 -20.65
N GLU A 7 46.79 17.09 -20.79
CA GLU A 7 45.97 18.30 -20.61
C GLU A 7 45.06 18.58 -21.81
N VAL A 8 45.51 18.26 -23.04
CA VAL A 8 44.69 18.39 -24.25
C VAL A 8 43.50 17.41 -24.19
N TYR A 9 43.71 16.19 -23.69
CA TYR A 9 42.63 15.20 -23.47
C TYR A 9 41.64 15.63 -22.38
N ALA A 10 42.13 16.18 -21.26
CA ALA A 10 41.27 16.68 -20.18
C ALA A 10 40.38 17.85 -20.65
N THR A 11 40.92 18.71 -21.50
CA THR A 11 40.17 19.86 -22.06
C THR A 11 39.16 19.41 -23.12
N LEU A 12 39.51 18.44 -23.98
CA LEU A 12 38.58 17.85 -24.96
C LEU A 12 37.40 17.13 -24.29
N LEU A 13 37.67 16.36 -23.23
CA LEU A 13 36.63 15.67 -22.44
C LEU A 13 35.69 16.65 -21.75
N THR A 14 36.20 17.77 -21.24
CA THR A 14 35.39 18.78 -20.56
C THR A 14 34.46 19.50 -21.53
N ILE A 15 34.92 19.82 -22.75
CA ILE A 15 34.08 20.47 -23.78
C ILE A 15 32.99 19.52 -24.30
N ILE A 16 33.31 18.23 -24.50
CA ILE A 16 32.34 17.20 -24.92
C ILE A 16 31.29 16.95 -23.82
N LEU A 17 31.69 16.95 -22.55
CA LEU A 17 30.74 16.90 -21.44
C LEU A 17 29.86 18.16 -21.40
N ASN A 18 30.42 19.36 -21.59
CA ASN A 18 29.65 20.61 -21.45
C ASN A 18 28.63 20.85 -22.58
N LEU A 19 28.90 20.38 -23.81
CA LEU A 19 27.92 20.45 -24.92
C LEU A 19 26.86 19.34 -24.86
N SER A 20 27.09 18.28 -24.08
CA SER A 20 26.08 17.26 -23.74
C SER A 20 25.28 17.61 -22.47
N GLN A 21 25.70 18.62 -21.69
CA GLN A 21 25.11 18.96 -20.40
C GLN A 21 23.78 19.73 -20.47
N LYS A 22 23.31 20.15 -21.65
CA LYS A 22 21.92 20.67 -21.76
C LYS A 22 20.85 19.59 -21.94
N SER A 23 21.20 18.34 -22.26
CA SER A 23 20.22 17.26 -22.39
C SER A 23 20.37 16.11 -21.37
N HIS A 24 21.53 15.97 -20.70
CA HIS A 24 21.77 14.85 -19.77
C HIS A 24 21.53 15.13 -18.28
N ALA A 25 21.28 16.38 -17.85
CA ALA A 25 20.88 16.65 -16.46
C ALA A 25 19.46 16.14 -16.15
N VAL A 26 18.58 16.10 -17.15
CA VAL A 26 17.20 15.60 -16.99
C VAL A 26 17.18 14.07 -16.89
N ALA A 27 17.96 13.37 -17.72
CA ALA A 27 17.97 11.91 -17.73
C ALA A 27 18.60 11.29 -16.48
N LYS A 28 19.64 11.94 -15.90
CA LYS A 28 20.30 11.44 -14.68
C LYS A 28 19.46 11.59 -13.41
N ASN A 29 18.64 12.63 -13.33
CA ASN A 29 17.73 12.82 -12.20
C ASN A 29 16.46 11.96 -12.32
N LEU A 30 16.18 11.41 -13.52
CA LEU A 30 15.01 10.57 -13.77
C LEU A 30 15.24 9.07 -13.44
N TRP A 31 16.47 8.54 -13.59
CA TRP A 31 16.77 7.14 -13.20
C TRP A 31 16.96 6.94 -11.69
N TYR A 32 17.40 7.97 -10.96
CA TYR A 32 17.60 7.89 -9.51
C TYR A 32 16.28 7.95 -8.71
N THR A 33 15.29 8.68 -9.22
CA THR A 33 13.99 8.83 -8.55
C THR A 33 13.04 7.64 -8.75
N ASN A 34 13.18 6.90 -9.86
CA ASN A 34 12.27 5.80 -10.18
C ASN A 34 12.56 4.50 -9.41
N SER A 35 13.69 4.37 -8.71
CA SER A 35 14.14 3.07 -8.18
C SER A 35 13.69 2.73 -6.75
N MET A 36 12.99 3.60 -5.99
CA MET A 36 12.76 3.37 -4.55
C MET A 36 11.32 3.58 -4.05
N ILE A 37 10.30 3.18 -4.80
CA ILE A 37 8.97 2.94 -4.21
C ILE A 37 8.57 1.49 -4.48
N LYS A 38 9.04 0.57 -3.63
CA LYS A 38 8.51 -0.79 -3.59
C LYS A 38 7.09 -0.74 -3.00
N LYS A 39 6.07 -0.66 -3.86
CA LYS A 39 4.66 -0.84 -3.44
C LYS A 39 4.38 -2.32 -3.22
N LYS A 40 3.96 -2.70 -2.02
CA LYS A 40 3.46 -4.04 -1.70
C LYS A 40 1.93 -4.02 -1.86
N LEU A 41 1.38 -4.91 -2.68
CA LEU A 41 -0.06 -5.11 -2.77
C LEU A 41 -0.52 -5.91 -1.56
N LEU A 42 -1.35 -5.30 -0.70
CA LEU A 42 -1.94 -5.94 0.46
C LEU A 42 -3.41 -6.24 0.16
N LYS A 43 -3.87 -7.45 0.51
CA LYS A 43 -5.25 -7.88 0.32
C LYS A 43 -5.81 -8.33 1.64
N TYR A 44 -6.81 -7.61 2.16
CA TYR A 44 -7.48 -7.95 3.40
C TYR A 44 -8.84 -8.58 3.14
N THR A 45 -9.19 -9.57 3.95
CA THR A 45 -10.54 -10.15 3.97
C THR A 45 -11.43 -9.30 4.86
N VAL A 46 -12.63 -9.01 4.37
CA VAL A 46 -13.57 -8.09 4.99
C VAL A 46 -14.92 -8.80 5.13
N ILE A 47 -15.52 -8.74 6.31
CA ILE A 47 -16.82 -9.37 6.61
C ILE A 47 -17.86 -8.26 6.74
N TYR A 48 -18.91 -8.35 5.93
CA TYR A 48 -20.06 -7.45 5.96
C TYR A 48 -21.20 -8.14 6.71
N THR A 49 -21.74 -7.47 7.71
CA THR A 49 -22.90 -7.93 8.50
C THR A 49 -24.02 -6.94 8.30
N GLU A 50 -25.19 -7.41 7.89
CA GLU A 50 -26.39 -6.57 7.79
C GLU A 50 -26.87 -6.19 9.19
N GLU A 51 -27.18 -4.90 9.37
CA GLU A 51 -27.68 -4.37 10.63
C GLU A 51 -29.21 -4.29 10.65
N PRO A 52 -29.87 -4.45 11.83
CA PRO A 52 -31.33 -4.36 11.95
C PRO A 52 -31.92 -3.02 11.52
N GLU A 53 -31.16 -1.93 11.71
CA GLU A 53 -31.57 -0.55 11.39
C GLU A 53 -31.19 -0.10 9.97
N GLU A 54 -30.98 -1.05 9.05
CA GLU A 54 -30.47 -0.82 7.69
C GLU A 54 -28.96 -0.51 7.67
N GLY A 55 -28.29 -0.94 6.59
CA GLY A 55 -26.86 -0.76 6.38
C GLY A 55 -26.02 -1.97 6.79
N PHE A 56 -24.71 -1.76 6.78
CA PHE A 56 -23.72 -2.83 6.91
C PHE A 56 -22.64 -2.43 7.89
N THR A 57 -22.47 -3.23 8.93
CA THR A 57 -21.27 -3.21 9.76
C THR A 57 -20.21 -4.05 9.08
N VAL A 58 -18.99 -3.53 9.08
CA VAL A 58 -17.84 -4.12 8.41
C VAL A 58 -16.76 -4.40 9.44
N THR A 59 -16.22 -5.61 9.42
CA THR A 59 -15.11 -6.01 10.28
C THR A 59 -13.98 -6.63 9.45
N VAL A 60 -12.76 -6.43 9.93
CA VAL A 60 -11.54 -6.95 9.27
C VAL A 60 -10.84 -7.91 10.24
N PRO A 61 -11.01 -9.24 10.10
CA PRO A 61 -10.49 -10.21 11.07
C PRO A 61 -8.97 -10.15 11.29
N SER A 62 -8.21 -9.73 10.28
CA SER A 62 -6.75 -9.56 10.38
C SER A 62 -6.32 -8.27 11.07
N LEU A 63 -7.23 -7.32 11.28
CA LEU A 63 -7.01 -6.04 11.96
C LEU A 63 -8.02 -5.94 13.13
N PRO A 64 -7.75 -6.62 14.26
CA PRO A 64 -8.68 -6.63 15.39
C PRO A 64 -9.03 -5.21 15.85
N GLY A 65 -10.32 -4.96 16.04
CA GLY A 65 -10.83 -3.62 16.42
C GLY A 65 -11.05 -2.67 15.24
N CYS A 66 -10.68 -3.03 14.01
CA CYS A 66 -11.08 -2.30 12.81
C CYS A 66 -12.55 -2.64 12.46
N VAL A 67 -13.46 -1.80 12.94
CA VAL A 67 -14.91 -1.90 12.73
C VAL A 67 -15.41 -0.61 12.12
N THR A 68 -16.18 -0.70 11.05
CA THR A 68 -16.78 0.46 10.37
C THR A 68 -18.23 0.19 10.02
N TYR A 69 -18.96 1.23 9.61
CA TYR A 69 -20.35 1.10 9.15
C TYR A 69 -20.56 1.90 7.87
N GLY A 70 -21.46 1.44 7.00
CA GLY A 70 -21.97 2.21 5.87
C GLY A 70 -23.41 1.87 5.56
N LYS A 71 -24.18 2.83 5.04
CA LYS A 71 -25.63 2.67 4.81
C LYS A 71 -25.95 1.70 3.68
N ASN A 72 -24.98 1.41 2.82
CA ASN A 72 -25.07 0.47 1.73
C ASN A 72 -23.69 -0.18 1.49
N LEU A 73 -23.64 -1.28 0.72
CA LEU A 73 -22.40 -2.01 0.45
C LEU A 73 -21.27 -1.14 -0.11
N LYS A 74 -21.58 -0.17 -0.99
CA LYS A 74 -20.57 0.70 -1.61
C LYS A 74 -19.97 1.67 -0.59
N GLU A 75 -20.81 2.25 0.26
CA GLU A 75 -20.36 3.12 1.35
C GLU A 75 -19.57 2.32 2.38
N ALA A 76 -20.07 1.15 2.76
CA ALA A 76 -19.41 0.24 3.68
C ALA A 76 -18.01 -0.18 3.19
N GLU A 77 -17.87 -0.51 1.90
CA GLU A 77 -16.56 -0.81 1.28
C GLU A 77 -15.62 0.40 1.33
N LYS A 78 -16.13 1.61 1.04
CA LYS A 78 -15.34 2.84 1.13
C LYS A 78 -14.84 3.07 2.57
N MET A 79 -15.74 2.94 3.54
CA MET A 79 -15.41 3.14 4.96
C MET A 79 -14.41 2.11 5.46
N ALA A 80 -14.55 0.85 5.03
CA ALA A 80 -13.59 -0.20 5.34
C ALA A 80 -12.19 0.12 4.78
N LYS A 81 -12.09 0.60 3.54
CA LYS A 81 -10.79 1.00 2.95
C LYS A 81 -10.12 2.11 3.74
N GLU A 82 -10.86 3.18 4.04
CA GLU A 82 -10.33 4.33 4.79
C GLU A 82 -9.89 3.92 6.20
N ALA A 83 -10.67 3.07 6.89
CA ALA A 83 -10.29 2.57 8.21
C ALA A 83 -9.09 1.63 8.19
N ILE A 84 -8.98 0.75 7.19
CA ILE A 84 -7.79 -0.08 6.98
C ILE A 84 -6.56 0.80 6.75
N GLU A 85 -6.66 1.80 5.88
CA GLU A 85 -5.56 2.74 5.61
C GLU A 85 -5.11 3.45 6.89
N LEU A 86 -6.05 4.01 7.65
CA LEU A 86 -5.76 4.67 8.93
C LEU A 86 -5.14 3.70 9.96
N TYR A 87 -5.62 2.47 10.03
CA TYR A 87 -5.06 1.45 10.92
C TYR A 87 -3.60 1.15 10.58
N LEU A 88 -3.28 1.01 9.29
CA LEU A 88 -1.92 0.77 8.83
C LEU A 88 -0.99 1.97 9.07
N GLU A 89 -1.50 3.19 8.92
CA GLU A 89 -0.77 4.40 9.30
C GLU A 89 -0.45 4.42 10.79
N SER A 90 -1.40 4.04 11.64
CA SER A 90 -1.19 3.91 13.08
C SER A 90 -0.12 2.87 13.39
N LEU A 91 -0.19 1.66 12.84
CA LEU A 91 0.84 0.64 13.05
C LEU A 91 2.23 1.13 12.65
N LYS A 92 2.31 1.83 11.50
CA LYS A 92 3.57 2.40 11.03
C LYS A 92 4.11 3.47 11.99
N ALA A 93 3.23 4.31 12.55
CA ALA A 93 3.63 5.34 13.52
C ALA A 93 4.15 4.77 14.84
N HIS A 94 3.70 3.56 15.21
CA HIS A 94 4.13 2.85 16.42
C HIS A 94 5.26 1.83 16.13
N GLU A 95 5.82 1.83 14.93
CA GLU A 95 6.86 0.87 14.49
C GLU A 95 6.43 -0.61 14.63
N GLU A 96 5.13 -0.87 14.54
CA GLU A 96 4.56 -2.22 14.61
C GLU A 96 4.58 -2.92 13.24
N THR A 97 4.58 -4.24 13.26
CA THR A 97 4.56 -5.05 12.05
C THR A 97 3.21 -4.93 11.35
N ILE A 98 3.21 -4.62 10.05
CA ILE A 98 1.99 -4.66 9.24
C ILE A 98 1.56 -6.12 9.05
N PRO A 99 0.39 -6.54 9.58
CA PRO A 99 -0.09 -7.90 9.40
C PRO A 99 -0.39 -8.12 7.93
N GLU A 100 0.08 -9.24 7.39
CA GLU A 100 -0.32 -9.65 6.05
C GLU A 100 -1.79 -10.07 6.09
N GLY A 101 -2.56 -9.65 5.08
CA GLY A 101 -3.96 -10.05 5.02
C GLY A 101 -4.07 -11.58 4.93
N ASN A 102 -4.66 -12.17 5.96
CA ASN A 102 -4.71 -13.61 6.12
C ASN A 102 -5.51 -14.25 4.97
N LYS A 103 -5.02 -15.37 4.44
CA LYS A 103 -5.81 -16.31 3.65
C LYS A 103 -6.76 -17.06 4.58
N SER A 104 -7.67 -16.35 5.23
CA SER A 104 -8.67 -16.96 6.10
C SER A 104 -9.77 -17.58 5.24
N PHE A 105 -10.13 -18.82 5.56
CA PHE A 105 -11.36 -19.43 5.06
C PHE A 105 -12.52 -19.00 5.95
N ILE A 106 -13.51 -18.31 5.38
CA ILE A 106 -14.76 -18.01 6.07
C ILE A 106 -15.73 -19.13 5.72
N GLY A 107 -16.24 -19.83 6.73
CA GLY A 107 -17.23 -20.89 6.58
C GLY A 107 -18.35 -20.77 7.60
N SER A 108 -19.51 -21.33 7.28
CA SER A 108 -20.64 -21.51 8.18
C SER A 108 -20.78 -22.99 8.53
N VAL A 109 -21.25 -23.29 9.75
CA VAL A 109 -21.59 -24.63 10.20
C VAL A 109 -23.03 -24.61 10.69
N ASP A 110 -23.87 -25.45 10.10
CA ASP A 110 -25.27 -25.59 10.51
C ASP A 110 -25.36 -26.52 11.72
N LEU A 111 -26.19 -26.16 12.70
CA LEU A 111 -26.44 -26.94 13.91
C LEU A 111 -27.95 -27.11 14.11
N GLU A 112 -28.37 -28.33 14.42
CA GLU A 112 -29.73 -28.61 14.87
C GLU A 112 -29.78 -28.53 16.40
N PHE A 113 -30.69 -27.70 16.94
CA PHE A 113 -30.90 -27.55 18.39
C PHE A 113 -32.36 -27.81 18.75
N PRO A 114 -32.67 -28.71 19.70
CA PRO A 114 -34.05 -28.97 20.09
C PRO A 114 -34.60 -27.76 20.86
N TYR A 115 -35.67 -27.15 20.34
CA TYR A 115 -36.47 -26.15 21.06
C TYR A 115 -37.80 -26.76 21.49
N ALA A 116 -38.12 -26.63 22.78
CA ALA A 116 -39.42 -27.01 23.31
C ALA A 116 -40.45 -25.96 22.85
N ASN A 117 -41.50 -26.41 22.15
CA ASN A 117 -42.66 -25.56 21.87
C ASN A 117 -43.34 -25.26 23.23
N ALA A 118 -43.44 -23.97 23.58
CA ALA A 118 -44.17 -23.51 24.75
C ALA A 118 -45.69 -23.73 24.60
#